data_AF-A0A7J5EZZ4-F1
#
_entry.id   AF-A0A7J5EZZ4-F1
#
_cell.length_a   1.000
_cell.length_b   1.000
_cell.length_c   1.000
_cell.angle_alpha   90.00
_cell.angle_beta   90.00
_cell.angle_gamma   90.00
#
_symmetry.space_group_name_H-M   'P 1'
#
loop_
_entity.id
_entity.type
_entity.pdbx_description
1 polymer ?
#
loop_
_entity_poly.entity_id
_entity_poly.type
_entity_poly.pdbx_seq_one_letter_code
_entity_poly.pdbx_strand_id
1 'polypeptide(L)'
;MSRNLEPEDVRAFWKFMQDHYGTSVIAKDDATSMKAIATLLEALGVMDREVFLRDYTTTIGKKIYTPFEIGVPQPGWDLWSQVVAACHEHQHVVQHVRDGLAYEAGYLADTSTRARHEAEAYLTNIELHHWRYGVIPTPRRFAEKLAHYACKDQDIAWAAKYLTLVAETVRMSGAVTEAGAVALDWLDEHLPELAHSDEPPSA
;
A
#
# COMPACT_ATOMS: atom_id res chain seq x y z
N MET A 1 25.22 6.53 -13.20
CA MET A 1 24.53 5.56 -14.08
C MET A 1 23.32 5.11 -13.29
N SER A 2 22.11 5.31 -13.81
CA SER A 2 20.89 4.81 -13.14
C SER A 2 20.87 3.29 -13.28
N ARG A 3 20.76 2.57 -12.17
CA ARG A 3 20.56 1.10 -12.14
C ARG A 3 19.05 0.86 -12.21
N ASN A 4 18.63 -0.23 -12.86
CA ASN A 4 17.23 -0.66 -12.79
C ASN A 4 16.99 -1.50 -11.53
N LEU A 5 15.76 -1.48 -11.03
CA LEU A 5 15.32 -2.36 -9.96
C LEU A 5 15.28 -3.81 -10.49
N GLU A 6 15.92 -4.74 -9.78
CA GLU A 6 15.98 -6.15 -10.17
C GLU A 6 15.06 -7.03 -9.30
N PRO A 7 14.66 -8.22 -9.77
CA PRO A 7 13.88 -9.20 -9.00
C PRO A 7 14.41 -9.49 -7.58
N GLU A 8 15.73 -9.61 -7.44
CA GLU A 8 16.37 -9.92 -6.15
C GLU A 8 16.24 -8.77 -5.15
N ASP A 9 16.29 -7.52 -5.63
CA ASP A 9 16.09 -6.32 -4.81
C ASP A 9 14.69 -6.32 -4.20
N VAL A 10 13.66 -6.63 -5.00
CA VAL A 10 12.27 -6.72 -4.54
C VAL A 10 12.10 -7.85 -3.52
N ARG A 11 12.68 -9.03 -3.77
CA ARG A 11 12.62 -10.16 -2.82
C ARG A 11 13.33 -9.81 -1.50
N ALA A 12 14.48 -9.13 -1.56
CA ALA A 12 15.21 -8.67 -0.38
C ALA A 12 14.41 -7.65 0.41
N PHE A 13 13.82 -6.66 -0.27
CA PHE A 13 12.97 -5.65 0.34
C PHE A 13 11.76 -6.26 1.06
N TRP A 14 11.01 -7.14 0.37
CA TRP A 14 9.87 -7.83 0.97
C TRP A 14 10.28 -8.71 2.15
N LYS A 15 11.44 -9.37 2.08
CA LYS A 15 11.97 -10.15 3.20
C LYS A 15 12.27 -9.25 4.39
N PHE A 16 12.94 -8.13 4.17
CA PHE A 16 13.25 -7.16 5.23
C PHE A 16 11.98 -6.66 5.93
N MET A 17 10.98 -6.21 5.16
CA MET A 17 9.71 -5.72 5.71
C MET A 17 8.99 -6.83 6.50
N GLN A 18 8.97 -8.07 5.98
CA GLN A 18 8.40 -9.21 6.69
C GLN A 18 9.10 -9.51 8.02
N ASP A 19 10.43 -9.53 8.02
CA ASP A 19 11.24 -9.79 9.20
C ASP A 19 11.05 -8.68 10.25
N HIS A 20 10.99 -7.41 9.81
CA HIS A 20 10.81 -6.24 10.69
C HIS A 20 9.46 -6.28 11.42
N TYR A 21 8.36 -6.53 10.69
CA TYR A 21 7.00 -6.50 11.26
C TYR A 21 6.51 -7.86 11.78
N GLY A 22 7.27 -8.93 11.51
CA GLY A 22 6.91 -10.31 11.82
C GLY A 22 5.68 -10.78 11.04
N THR A 23 5.64 -10.49 9.74
CA THR A 23 4.52 -10.82 8.85
C THR A 23 4.82 -12.06 8.01
N SER A 24 3.78 -12.62 7.39
CA SER A 24 3.91 -13.70 6.42
C SER A 24 3.12 -13.38 5.15
N VAL A 25 3.73 -13.58 3.99
CA VAL A 25 3.06 -13.46 2.70
C VAL A 25 2.48 -14.79 2.24
N ILE A 26 1.24 -14.76 1.72
CA ILE A 26 0.52 -15.93 1.22
C ILE A 26 -0.01 -15.59 -0.17
N ALA A 27 0.18 -16.50 -1.14
CA ALA A 27 -0.42 -16.34 -2.45
C ALA A 27 -1.96 -16.47 -2.38
N LYS A 28 -2.69 -15.55 -3.01
CA LYS A 28 -4.16 -15.49 -2.92
C LYS A 28 -4.86 -16.72 -3.53
N ASP A 29 -4.26 -17.34 -4.52
CA ASP A 29 -4.75 -18.56 -5.19
C ASP A 29 -4.79 -19.78 -4.27
N ASP A 30 -3.84 -19.87 -3.33
CA ASP A 30 -3.71 -20.99 -2.39
C ASP A 30 -4.61 -20.87 -1.14
N ALA A 31 -5.21 -19.69 -0.91
CA ALA A 31 -5.94 -19.40 0.31
C ALA A 31 -7.46 -19.63 0.17
N THR A 32 -7.94 -20.79 0.59
CA THR A 32 -9.40 -21.08 0.69
C THR A 32 -10.14 -20.03 1.55
N SER A 33 -9.46 -19.49 2.57
CA SER A 33 -9.97 -18.40 3.41
C SER A 33 -10.21 -17.11 2.63
N MET A 34 -9.42 -16.81 1.60
CA MET A 34 -9.58 -15.59 0.80
C MET A 34 -10.84 -15.60 -0.04
N LYS A 35 -11.29 -16.78 -0.50
CA LYS A 35 -12.59 -16.91 -1.19
C LYS A 35 -13.75 -16.53 -0.27
N ALA A 36 -13.70 -16.93 1.01
CA ALA A 36 -14.72 -16.58 1.98
C ALA A 36 -14.76 -15.08 2.30
N ILE A 37 -13.58 -14.45 2.40
CA ILE A 37 -13.47 -13.00 2.64
C ILE A 37 -13.92 -12.20 1.43
N ALA A 38 -13.53 -12.63 0.22
CA ALA A 38 -13.98 -12.02 -1.02
C ALA A 38 -15.51 -12.05 -1.14
N THR A 39 -16.14 -13.18 -0.79
CA THR A 39 -17.60 -13.30 -0.72
C THR A 39 -18.22 -12.40 0.36
N LEU A 40 -17.58 -12.24 1.51
CA LEU A 40 -18.06 -11.33 2.56
C LEU A 40 -18.01 -9.86 2.11
N LEU A 41 -16.90 -9.44 1.49
CA LEU A 41 -16.74 -8.07 0.99
C LEU A 41 -17.72 -7.75 -0.14
N GLU A 42 -17.95 -8.71 -1.03
CA GLU A 42 -18.96 -8.62 -2.09
C GLU A 42 -20.37 -8.50 -1.49
N ALA A 43 -20.72 -9.34 -0.51
CA ALA A 43 -22.03 -9.30 0.15
C ALA A 43 -22.28 -7.98 0.91
N LEU A 44 -21.22 -7.35 1.41
CA LEU A 44 -21.28 -6.04 2.06
C LEU A 44 -21.26 -4.86 1.06
N GLY A 45 -21.20 -5.14 -0.24
CA GLY A 45 -21.15 -4.12 -1.29
C GLY A 45 -19.86 -3.31 -1.30
N VAL A 46 -18.80 -3.83 -0.67
CA VAL A 46 -17.51 -3.14 -0.53
C VAL A 46 -16.71 -3.22 -1.81
N MET A 47 -16.58 -4.42 -2.38
CA MET A 47 -15.78 -4.68 -3.57
C MET A 47 -16.22 -5.96 -4.26
N ASP A 48 -16.17 -5.97 -5.60
CA ASP A 48 -16.42 -7.17 -6.40
C ASP A 48 -15.40 -8.26 -6.10
N ARG A 49 -15.88 -9.50 -6.01
CA ARG A 49 -15.09 -10.67 -5.60
C ARG A 49 -13.94 -10.97 -6.57
N GLU A 50 -14.18 -10.91 -7.87
CA GLU A 50 -13.19 -11.27 -8.89
C GLU A 50 -12.13 -10.18 -9.02
N VAL A 51 -12.54 -8.92 -8.97
CA VAL A 51 -11.66 -7.75 -8.93
C VAL A 51 -10.78 -7.80 -7.66
N PHE A 52 -11.36 -8.07 -6.50
CA PHE A 52 -10.62 -8.16 -5.23
C PHE A 52 -9.56 -9.26 -5.22
N LEU A 53 -9.85 -10.43 -5.81
CA LEU A 53 -8.92 -11.55 -5.82
C LEU A 53 -7.77 -11.34 -6.81
N ARG A 54 -7.99 -10.62 -7.91
CA ARG A 54 -7.01 -10.40 -8.97
C ARG A 54 -6.14 -9.16 -8.76
N ASP A 55 -6.74 -8.06 -8.36
CA ASP A 55 -6.13 -6.73 -8.52
C ASP A 55 -5.64 -6.11 -7.21
N TYR A 56 -5.95 -6.74 -6.06
CA TYR A 56 -5.69 -6.15 -4.75
C TYR A 56 -4.82 -7.06 -3.90
N THR A 57 -3.90 -6.47 -3.13
CA THR A 57 -3.31 -7.08 -1.95
C THR A 57 -4.27 -6.95 -0.77
N THR A 58 -4.12 -7.79 0.24
CA THR A 58 -4.99 -7.72 1.44
C THR A 58 -4.23 -8.11 2.67
N THR A 59 -4.33 -7.31 3.72
CA THR A 59 -3.74 -7.60 5.03
C THR A 59 -4.80 -8.00 6.04
N ILE A 60 -4.56 -9.10 6.75
CA ILE A 60 -5.39 -9.58 7.86
C ILE A 60 -4.48 -9.93 9.02
N GLY A 61 -4.56 -9.13 10.09
CA GLY A 61 -3.59 -9.20 11.18
C GLY A 61 -2.17 -9.02 10.65
N LYS A 62 -1.34 -10.06 10.76
CA LYS A 62 0.05 -10.09 10.24
C LYS A 62 0.23 -10.91 8.96
N LYS A 63 -0.85 -11.27 8.28
CA LYS A 63 -0.83 -12.04 7.03
C LYS A 63 -1.15 -11.12 5.86
N ILE A 64 -0.25 -11.09 4.88
CA ILE A 64 -0.42 -10.30 3.66
C ILE A 64 -0.69 -11.27 2.52
N TYR A 65 -1.77 -11.05 1.78
CA TYR A 65 -2.17 -11.90 0.67
C TYR A 65 -1.91 -11.18 -0.65
N THR A 66 -1.01 -11.71 -1.47
CA THR A 66 -0.62 -11.09 -2.75
C THR A 66 -1.26 -11.82 -3.94
N PRO A 67 -1.70 -11.08 -4.98
CA PRO A 67 -2.14 -11.67 -6.25
C PRO A 67 -0.99 -11.87 -7.26
N PHE A 68 0.25 -11.69 -6.82
CA PHE A 68 1.47 -11.80 -7.63
C PHE A 68 2.54 -12.58 -6.88
N GLU A 69 3.49 -13.13 -7.64
CA GLU A 69 4.72 -13.68 -7.10
C GLU A 69 5.74 -12.54 -6.88
N ILE A 70 6.23 -12.40 -5.64
CA ILE A 70 7.21 -11.36 -5.27
C ILE A 70 8.49 -11.52 -6.10
N GLY A 71 8.91 -10.43 -6.75
CA GLY A 71 10.09 -10.37 -7.60
C GLY A 71 9.85 -10.86 -9.04
N VAL A 72 8.63 -11.26 -9.40
CA VAL A 72 8.29 -11.61 -10.79
C VAL A 72 7.41 -10.51 -11.38
N PRO A 73 7.89 -9.74 -12.38
CA PRO A 73 7.08 -8.71 -12.99
C PRO A 73 5.95 -9.34 -13.81
N GLN A 74 4.72 -8.89 -13.60
CA GLN A 74 3.53 -9.34 -14.32
C GLN A 74 2.61 -8.14 -14.62
N PRO A 75 1.64 -8.26 -15.56
CA PRO A 75 0.73 -7.16 -15.89
C PRO A 75 0.02 -6.63 -14.63
N GLY A 76 0.11 -5.31 -14.40
CA GLY A 76 -0.45 -4.65 -13.22
C GLY A 76 0.43 -4.72 -11.96
N TRP A 77 1.51 -5.52 -11.97
CA TRP A 77 2.42 -5.73 -10.85
C TRP A 77 3.88 -5.77 -11.32
N ASP A 78 4.37 -4.62 -11.80
CA ASP A 78 5.80 -4.44 -12.04
C ASP A 78 6.61 -4.43 -10.73
N LEU A 79 7.94 -4.53 -10.80
CA LEU A 79 8.79 -4.64 -9.62
C LEU A 79 8.62 -3.47 -8.63
N TRP A 80 8.44 -2.25 -9.12
CA TRP A 80 8.27 -1.08 -8.25
C TRP A 80 6.90 -1.07 -7.58
N SER A 81 5.84 -1.42 -8.31
CA SER A 81 4.49 -1.54 -7.75
C SER A 81 4.42 -2.60 -6.65
N GLN A 82 5.24 -3.65 -6.72
CA GLN A 82 5.38 -4.64 -5.65
C GLN A 82 6.07 -4.05 -4.41
N VAL A 83 7.08 -3.19 -4.56
CA VAL A 83 7.69 -2.43 -3.45
C VAL A 83 6.66 -1.50 -2.79
N VAL A 84 5.91 -0.78 -3.61
CA VAL A 84 4.84 0.12 -3.15
C VAL A 84 3.78 -0.64 -2.36
N ALA A 85 3.33 -1.80 -2.87
CA ALA A 85 2.37 -2.63 -2.16
C ALA A 85 2.92 -3.21 -0.86
N ALA A 86 4.21 -3.58 -0.80
CA ALA A 86 4.82 -3.98 0.48
C ALA A 86 4.63 -2.89 1.54
N CYS A 87 4.95 -1.64 1.24
CA CYS A 87 4.80 -0.56 2.21
C CYS A 87 3.35 -0.29 2.59
N HIS A 88 2.45 -0.25 1.62
CA HIS A 88 1.02 -0.05 1.84
C HIS A 88 0.45 -1.12 2.78
N GLU A 89 0.73 -2.39 2.50
CA GLU A 89 0.23 -3.51 3.30
C GLU A 89 0.86 -3.56 4.69
N HIS A 90 2.15 -3.25 4.83
CA HIS A 90 2.78 -3.16 6.15
C HIS A 90 2.24 -1.97 6.96
N GLN A 91 1.78 -0.89 6.33
CA GLN A 91 1.08 0.17 7.06
C GLN A 91 -0.25 -0.32 7.63
N HIS A 92 -0.97 -1.21 6.94
CA HIS A 92 -2.13 -1.88 7.53
C HIS A 92 -1.76 -2.77 8.72
N VAL A 93 -0.57 -3.40 8.71
CA VAL A 93 -0.06 -4.15 9.87
C VAL A 93 0.24 -3.21 11.05
N VAL A 94 0.85 -2.05 10.80
CA VAL A 94 1.06 -1.01 11.83
C VAL A 94 -0.26 -0.57 12.43
N GLN A 95 -1.27 -0.30 11.60
CA GLN A 95 -2.61 0.07 12.04
C GLN A 95 -3.27 -1.04 12.87
N HIS A 96 -3.16 -2.30 12.43
CA HIS A 96 -3.66 -3.45 13.20
C HIS A 96 -2.98 -3.59 14.57
N VAL A 97 -1.66 -3.44 14.64
CA VAL A 97 -0.93 -3.51 15.92
C VAL A 97 -1.31 -2.37 16.85
N ARG A 98 -1.52 -1.17 16.29
CA ARG A 98 -1.93 0.03 17.03
C ARG A 98 -3.37 -0.07 17.57
N ASP A 99 -4.31 -0.47 16.71
CA ASP A 99 -5.75 -0.34 16.97
C ASP A 99 -6.42 -1.68 17.35
N GLY A 100 -5.70 -2.82 17.20
CA GLY A 100 -6.18 -4.16 17.52
C GLY A 100 -7.45 -4.53 16.75
N LEU A 101 -8.35 -5.30 17.39
CA LEU A 101 -9.61 -5.75 16.79
C LEU A 101 -10.56 -4.63 16.35
N ALA A 102 -10.34 -3.40 16.85
CA ALA A 102 -11.12 -2.24 16.42
C ALA A 102 -10.80 -1.85 14.98
N TYR A 103 -9.60 -2.18 14.49
CA TYR A 103 -9.20 -1.98 13.10
C TYR A 103 -10.10 -2.78 12.16
N GLU A 104 -10.17 -4.11 12.29
CA GLU A 104 -10.95 -4.95 11.38
C GLU A 104 -12.45 -4.67 11.49
N ALA A 105 -12.95 -4.49 12.72
CA ALA A 105 -14.36 -4.20 12.96
C ALA A 105 -14.74 -2.84 12.35
N GLY A 106 -13.93 -1.81 12.57
CA GLY A 106 -14.14 -0.46 12.04
C GLY A 106 -14.02 -0.41 10.52
N TYR A 107 -13.02 -1.10 9.95
CA TYR A 107 -12.81 -1.18 8.50
C TYR A 107 -14.02 -1.77 7.80
N LEU A 108 -14.61 -2.83 8.34
CA LEU A 108 -15.79 -3.47 7.75
C LEU A 108 -17.08 -2.68 7.97
N ALA A 109 -17.28 -2.11 9.16
CA ALA A 109 -18.56 -1.53 9.56
C ALA A 109 -18.74 -0.04 9.21
N ASP A 110 -17.66 0.72 9.01
CA ASP A 110 -17.71 2.17 8.81
C ASP A 110 -16.85 2.63 7.64
N THR A 111 -17.50 3.29 6.66
CA THR A 111 -16.84 3.83 5.46
C THR A 111 -15.83 4.92 5.81
N SER A 112 -16.07 5.68 6.88
CA SER A 112 -15.18 6.78 7.29
C SER A 112 -13.90 6.24 7.92
N THR A 113 -14.02 5.22 8.78
CA THR A 113 -12.87 4.50 9.35
C THR A 113 -12.04 3.83 8.26
N ARG A 114 -12.68 3.15 7.30
CA ARG A 114 -12.01 2.59 6.13
C ARG A 114 -11.23 3.65 5.33
N ALA A 115 -11.88 4.78 5.03
CA ALA A 115 -11.25 5.88 4.29
C ALA A 115 -10.03 6.47 5.02
N ARG A 116 -10.08 6.56 6.36
CA ARG A 116 -8.94 7.01 7.18
C ARG A 116 -7.77 6.05 7.09
N HIS A 117 -8.03 4.76 7.27
CA HIS A 117 -6.98 3.74 7.23
C HIS A 117 -6.33 3.64 5.85
N GLU A 118 -7.13 3.62 4.79
CA GLU A 118 -6.64 3.62 3.42
C GLU A 118 -5.90 4.92 3.06
N ALA A 119 -6.37 6.09 3.53
CA ALA A 119 -5.66 7.34 3.28
C ALA A 119 -4.30 7.39 3.99
N GLU A 120 -4.20 6.87 5.21
CA GLU A 120 -2.90 6.72 5.91
C GLU A 120 -1.99 5.73 5.17
N ALA A 121 -2.52 4.60 4.68
CA ALA A 121 -1.75 3.66 3.86
C ALA A 121 -1.30 4.27 2.52
N TYR A 122 -2.17 4.99 1.81
CA TYR A 122 -1.79 5.69 0.57
C TYR A 122 -0.72 6.76 0.76
N LEU A 123 -0.48 7.23 1.98
CA LEU A 123 0.62 8.13 2.26
C LEU A 123 1.99 7.45 2.05
N THR A 124 2.12 6.13 2.32
CA THR A 124 3.35 5.39 1.97
C THR A 124 3.63 5.48 0.48
N ASN A 125 2.58 5.49 -0.35
CA ASN A 125 2.73 5.54 -1.80
C ASN A 125 3.17 6.93 -2.26
N ILE A 126 2.72 7.99 -1.58
CA ILE A 126 3.18 9.35 -1.82
C ILE A 126 4.65 9.51 -1.41
N GLU A 127 5.02 8.97 -0.25
CA GLU A 127 6.40 8.96 0.27
C GLU A 127 7.36 8.26 -0.69
N LEU A 128 7.04 7.03 -1.09
CA LEU A 128 7.83 6.27 -2.05
C LEU A 128 7.90 6.94 -3.42
N HIS A 129 6.80 7.51 -3.91
CA HIS A 129 6.80 8.21 -5.20
C HIS A 129 7.70 9.44 -5.16
N HIS A 130 7.67 10.21 -4.06
CA HIS A 130 8.56 11.34 -3.87
C HIS A 130 10.03 10.90 -3.82
N TRP A 131 10.34 9.85 -3.07
CA TRP A 131 11.70 9.30 -3.02
C TRP A 131 12.19 8.83 -4.39
N ARG A 132 11.37 8.08 -5.12
CA ARG A 132 11.74 7.51 -6.43
C ARG A 132 11.86 8.55 -7.54
N TYR A 133 10.97 9.53 -7.58
CA TYR A 133 10.82 10.44 -8.73
C TYR A 133 11.08 11.91 -8.41
N GLY A 134 11.26 12.28 -7.13
CA GLY A 134 11.51 13.66 -6.69
C GLY A 134 10.32 14.60 -6.80
N VAL A 135 9.13 14.05 -7.04
CA VAL A 135 7.90 14.82 -7.22
C VAL A 135 6.80 14.32 -6.30
N ILE A 136 5.94 15.22 -5.86
CA ILE A 136 4.73 14.84 -5.13
C ILE A 136 3.65 14.47 -6.16
N PRO A 137 3.17 13.21 -6.18
CA PRO A 137 2.06 12.83 -7.06
C PRO A 137 0.78 13.54 -6.61
N THR A 138 -0.19 13.71 -7.51
CA THR A 138 -1.44 14.41 -7.19
C THR A 138 -2.23 13.69 -6.08
N PRO A 139 -2.33 14.24 -4.85
CA PRO A 139 -2.91 13.52 -3.70
C PRO A 139 -4.38 13.11 -3.93
N ARG A 140 -5.14 13.93 -4.66
CA ARG A 140 -6.54 13.66 -5.02
C ARG A 140 -6.72 12.32 -5.74
N ARG A 141 -5.77 11.91 -6.59
CA ARG A 141 -5.89 10.65 -7.34
C ARG A 141 -5.85 9.41 -6.44
N PHE A 142 -5.14 9.48 -5.31
CA PHE A 142 -5.16 8.40 -4.32
C PHE A 142 -6.49 8.38 -3.56
N ALA A 143 -7.04 9.54 -3.20
CA ALA A 143 -8.34 9.63 -2.56
C ALA A 143 -9.46 9.09 -3.47
N GLU A 144 -9.41 9.33 -4.77
CA GLU A 144 -10.40 8.82 -5.74
C GLU A 144 -10.42 7.29 -5.82
N LYS A 145 -9.31 6.61 -5.50
CA LYS A 145 -9.28 5.13 -5.41
C LYS A 145 -10.20 4.59 -4.31
N LEU A 146 -10.53 5.40 -3.29
CA LEU A 146 -11.44 5.00 -2.22
C LEU A 146 -12.87 4.72 -2.71
N ALA A 147 -13.24 5.18 -3.90
CA ALA A 147 -14.49 4.79 -4.55
C ALA A 147 -14.57 3.25 -4.77
N HIS A 148 -13.43 2.59 -4.99
CA HIS A 148 -13.36 1.12 -5.12
C HIS A 148 -13.55 0.38 -3.79
N TYR A 149 -13.50 1.10 -2.67
CA TYR A 149 -13.67 0.55 -1.32
C TYR A 149 -15.03 0.91 -0.71
N ALA A 150 -16.01 1.28 -1.57
CA ALA A 150 -17.35 1.73 -1.19
C ALA A 150 -17.37 2.92 -0.20
N CYS A 151 -16.32 3.75 -0.20
CA CYS A 151 -16.31 4.99 0.56
C CYS A 151 -17.25 6.03 -0.07
N LYS A 152 -17.85 6.87 0.77
CA LYS A 152 -18.78 7.93 0.33
C LYS A 152 -17.99 9.14 -0.20
N ASP A 153 -18.62 9.98 -1.02
CA ASP A 153 -18.00 11.20 -1.56
C ASP A 153 -17.43 12.12 -0.48
N GLN A 154 -18.10 12.20 0.68
CA GLN A 154 -17.61 12.96 1.83
C GLN A 154 -16.29 12.41 2.39
N ASP A 155 -16.13 11.09 2.39
CA ASP A 155 -14.95 10.39 2.89
C ASP A 155 -13.78 10.56 1.89
N ILE A 156 -14.08 10.46 0.59
CA ILE A 156 -13.14 10.77 -0.51
C ILE A 156 -12.66 12.22 -0.42
N ALA A 157 -13.57 13.17 -0.23
CA ALA A 157 -13.24 14.59 -0.11
C ALA A 157 -12.39 14.88 1.14
N TRP A 158 -12.67 14.20 2.25
CA TRP A 158 -11.84 14.27 3.46
C TRP A 158 -10.44 13.71 3.19
N ALA A 159 -10.33 12.52 2.59
CA ALA A 159 -9.06 11.90 2.29
C ALA A 159 -8.21 12.76 1.35
N ALA A 160 -8.80 13.37 0.33
CA ALA A 160 -8.10 14.29 -0.56
C ALA A 160 -7.49 15.49 0.19
N LYS A 161 -8.24 16.08 1.14
CA LYS A 161 -7.75 17.19 1.98
C LYS A 161 -6.65 16.74 2.92
N TYR A 162 -6.84 15.59 3.58
CA TYR A 162 -5.86 14.99 4.48
C TYR A 162 -4.55 14.73 3.74
N LEU A 163 -4.60 13.97 2.65
CA LEU A 163 -3.43 13.64 1.82
C LEU A 163 -2.72 14.88 1.29
N THR A 164 -3.46 15.91 0.88
CA THR A 164 -2.88 17.18 0.44
C THR A 164 -2.08 17.87 1.56
N LEU A 165 -2.63 17.88 2.78
CA LEU A 165 -1.96 18.48 3.93
C LEU A 165 -0.67 17.74 4.29
N VAL A 166 -0.72 16.42 4.37
CA VAL A 166 0.45 15.61 4.78
C VAL A 166 1.52 15.53 3.69
N ALA A 167 1.14 15.63 2.41
CA ALA A 167 2.09 15.64 1.29
C ALA A 167 3.06 16.84 1.32
N GLU A 168 2.72 17.93 2.02
CA GLU A 168 3.66 19.03 2.28
C GLU A 168 4.83 18.60 3.18
N THR A 169 4.58 17.70 4.13
CA THR A 169 5.65 17.13 4.97
C THR A 169 6.56 16.22 4.14
N VAL A 170 5.97 15.40 3.29
CA VAL A 170 6.72 14.53 2.35
C VAL A 170 7.57 15.37 1.39
N ARG A 171 7.06 16.52 0.91
CA ARG A 171 7.82 17.44 0.06
C ARG A 171 9.07 18.00 0.74
N MET A 172 9.04 18.12 2.06
CA MET A 172 10.21 18.49 2.87
C MET A 172 11.10 17.29 3.21
N SER A 173 10.91 16.15 2.52
CA SER A 173 11.60 14.87 2.75
C SER A 173 11.36 14.27 4.14
N GLY A 174 10.23 14.60 4.78
CA GLY A 174 9.81 13.96 6.03
C GLY A 174 9.03 12.67 5.75
N ALA A 175 9.39 11.59 6.44
CA ALA A 175 8.55 10.40 6.54
C ALA A 175 7.47 10.65 7.61
N VAL A 176 6.22 10.38 7.25
CA VAL A 176 5.03 10.56 8.08
C VAL A 176 4.50 9.21 8.56
N THR A 177 4.51 8.20 7.69
CA THR A 177 4.07 6.84 8.06
C THR A 177 5.22 6.02 8.63
N GLU A 178 4.90 5.08 9.53
CA GLU A 178 5.90 4.20 10.13
C GLU A 178 6.47 3.22 9.09
N ALA A 179 5.60 2.57 8.29
CA ALA A 179 6.04 1.66 7.24
C ALA A 179 6.82 2.39 6.14
N GLY A 180 6.43 3.62 5.82
CA GLY A 180 7.17 4.48 4.89
C GLY A 180 8.54 4.84 5.42
N ALA A 181 8.67 5.27 6.68
CA ALA A 181 9.96 5.59 7.29
C ALA A 181 10.93 4.39 7.24
N VAL A 182 10.47 3.21 7.69
CA VAL A 182 11.27 1.98 7.67
C VAL A 182 11.68 1.57 6.26
N ALA A 183 10.77 1.71 5.30
CA ALA A 183 11.05 1.41 3.90
C ALA A 183 12.07 2.37 3.28
N LEU A 184 11.92 3.67 3.51
CA LEU A 184 12.82 4.69 2.99
C LEU A 184 14.23 4.54 3.55
N ASP A 185 14.37 4.26 4.85
CA ASP A 185 15.68 3.99 5.46
C ASP A 185 16.39 2.80 4.78
N TRP A 186 15.66 1.71 4.52
CA TRP A 186 16.22 0.55 3.83
C TRP A 186 16.61 0.88 2.39
N LEU A 187 15.75 1.61 1.67
CA LEU A 187 15.98 1.99 0.28
C LEU A 187 17.19 2.94 0.14
N ASP A 188 17.36 3.89 1.06
CA ASP A 188 18.52 4.78 1.10
C ASP A 188 19.83 4.02 1.37
N GLU A 189 19.79 2.97 2.19
CA GLU A 189 20.97 2.16 2.50
C GLU A 189 21.35 1.20 1.36
N HIS A 190 20.36 0.60 0.69
CA HIS A 190 20.59 -0.54 -0.21
C HIS A 190 20.46 -0.21 -1.69
N LEU A 191 19.64 0.78 -2.04
CA LEU A 191 19.33 1.16 -3.42
C LEU A 191 19.32 2.69 -3.63
N PRO A 192 20.27 3.47 -3.07
CA PRO A 192 20.25 4.94 -3.18
C PRO A 192 20.32 5.44 -4.63
N GLU A 193 20.87 4.64 -5.54
CA GLU A 193 20.94 4.96 -6.98
C GLU A 193 19.56 5.02 -7.66
N LEU A 194 18.52 4.50 -7.02
CA LEU A 194 17.14 4.57 -7.48
C LEU A 194 16.44 5.87 -7.04
N ALA A 195 16.98 6.61 -6.07
CA ALA A 195 16.36 7.86 -5.64
C ALA A 195 16.43 8.90 -6.76
N HIS A 196 15.29 9.52 -7.06
CA HIS A 196 15.14 10.57 -8.07
C HIS A 196 15.72 10.24 -9.46
N SER A 197 15.82 8.95 -9.82
CA SER A 197 16.57 8.50 -11.00
C SER A 197 15.74 8.43 -12.29
N ASP A 198 14.42 8.34 -12.16
CA ASP A 198 13.51 8.06 -13.27
C ASP A 198 12.56 9.24 -13.49
N GLU A 199 12.09 9.39 -14.74
CA GLU A 199 10.96 10.28 -14.99
C GLU A 199 9.71 9.70 -14.33
N PRO A 200 8.88 10.53 -13.67
CA PRO A 200 7.63 10.07 -13.10
C PRO A 200 6.76 9.46 -14.21
N PRO A 201 6.09 8.32 -13.97
CA PRO A 201 5.18 7.75 -14.96
C PRO A 201 4.14 8.80 -15.37
N SER A 202 3.84 8.88 -16.67
CA SER A 202 2.86 9.83 -17.19
C SER A 202 1.55 9.68 -16.44
N ALA A 203 1.16 10.77 -15.78
CA ALA A 203 -0.04 10.86 -14.96
C ALA A 203 -1.31 10.51 -15.76
#